data_AF-A0A059LJB7-F1
#
_entry.id   AF-A0A059LJB7-F1
#
_cell.length_a   1.000
_cell.length_b   1.000
_cell.length_c   1.000
_cell.angle_alpha   90.00
_cell.angle_beta   90.00
_cell.angle_gamma   90.00
#
_symmetry.space_group_name_H-M   'P 1'
#
loop_
_entity.id
_entity.type
_entity.pdbx_description
1 polymer ?
#
loop_
_entity_poly.entity_id
_entity_poly.type
_entity_poly.pdbx_seq_one_letter_code
_entity_poly.pdbx_strand_id
1 'polypeptide(L)'
;MDELASCLASIQSVDSGLRRSSEAWLTQASSQPGFAPALLSLALNSPLDSASSRGAAQLALVLLRRHIETHWCPYDEDSSEAVEVSDADKTTLRWELPRVLGSADAGVRNAGVHCVAAVAKWDCPDQWPELLPGLFQSIASGSGSALALGAVHCLSLFANDLSAEDMCDLGPELLASLLRLVHGLAPRQAWLVAAAMRIA
;
A
#
# COMPACT_ATOMS: atom_id res chain seq x y z
N MET A 1 12.31 8.78 13.47
CA MET A 1 11.93 7.40 13.08
C MET A 1 12.02 6.44 14.26
N ASP A 2 13.06 6.52 15.09
CA ASP A 2 13.27 5.59 16.21
C ASP A 2 12.13 5.59 17.24
N GLU A 3 11.56 6.77 17.54
CA GLU A 3 10.41 6.89 18.45
C GLU A 3 9.16 6.19 17.90
N LEU A 4 8.85 6.36 16.61
CA LEU A 4 7.72 5.71 15.94
C LEU A 4 7.91 4.18 15.92
N ALA A 5 9.12 3.71 15.61
CA ALA A 5 9.43 2.28 15.60
C ALA A 5 9.30 1.66 17.01
N SER A 6 9.83 2.34 18.03
CA SER A 6 9.67 1.91 19.43
C SER A 6 8.21 1.91 19.87
N CYS A 7 7.43 2.91 19.44
CA CYS A 7 6.00 2.99 19.71
C CYS A 7 5.24 1.79 19.09
N LEU A 8 5.46 1.50 17.82
CA LEU A 8 4.82 0.38 17.13
C LEU A 8 5.20 -0.98 17.73
N ALA A 9 6.44 -1.14 18.18
CA ALA A 9 6.87 -2.32 18.93
C ALA A 9 6.14 -2.45 20.27
N SER A 10 5.92 -1.32 20.96
CA SER A 10 5.28 -1.27 22.28
C SER A 10 3.77 -1.57 22.22
N ILE A 11 3.10 -1.26 21.11
CA ILE A 11 1.68 -1.61 20.91
C ILE A 11 1.49 -3.12 20.81
N GLN A 12 2.51 -3.84 20.33
CA GLN A 12 2.51 -5.30 20.25
C GLN A 12 2.91 -5.96 21.58
N SER A 13 3.20 -5.18 22.62
CA SER A 13 3.56 -5.68 23.94
C SER A 13 2.36 -6.31 24.66
N VAL A 14 2.66 -7.31 25.49
CA VAL A 14 1.69 -7.94 26.41
C VAL A 14 1.27 -6.96 27.52
N ASP A 15 2.11 -5.97 27.83
CA ASP A 15 1.84 -4.92 28.82
C ASP A 15 0.73 -3.97 28.36
N SER A 16 -0.41 -4.02 29.04
CA SER A 16 -1.58 -3.18 28.75
C SER A 16 -1.40 -1.68 29.05
N GLY A 17 -0.45 -1.31 29.91
CA GLY A 17 -0.09 0.07 30.19
C GLY A 17 0.71 0.69 29.05
N LEU A 18 1.78 0.00 28.63
CA LEU A 18 2.62 0.42 27.50
C LEU A 18 1.84 0.48 26.18
N ARG A 19 0.90 -0.45 25.97
CA ARG A 19 0.04 -0.43 24.80
C ARG A 19 -0.82 0.82 24.75
N ARG A 20 -1.54 1.13 25.85
CA ARG A 20 -2.41 2.31 25.94
C ARG A 20 -1.66 3.63 25.79
N SER A 21 -0.49 3.75 26.41
CA SER A 21 0.32 4.98 26.28
C SER A 21 0.80 5.17 24.83
N SER A 22 1.18 4.08 24.15
CA SER A 22 1.62 4.10 22.76
C SER A 22 0.48 4.43 21.80
N GLU A 23 -0.71 3.87 22.02
CA GLU A 23 -1.93 4.19 21.25
C GLU A 23 -2.34 5.67 21.42
N ALA A 24 -2.26 6.20 22.63
CA ALA A 24 -2.54 7.62 22.90
C ALA A 24 -1.54 8.53 22.17
N TRP A 25 -0.25 8.18 22.19
CA TRP A 25 0.77 8.91 21.46
C TRP A 25 0.53 8.88 19.95
N LEU A 26 0.19 7.72 19.36
CA LEU A 26 -0.12 7.63 17.93
C LEU A 26 -1.32 8.49 17.54
N THR A 27 -2.35 8.52 18.38
CA THR A 27 -3.55 9.34 18.14
C THR A 27 -3.20 10.84 18.12
N GLN A 28 -2.29 11.26 19.00
CA GLN A 28 -1.79 12.63 18.98
C GLN A 28 -0.89 12.91 17.76
N ALA A 29 -0.02 11.96 17.42
CA ALA A 29 0.92 12.08 16.31
C ALA A 29 0.23 12.09 14.94
N SER A 30 -0.94 11.44 14.80
CA SER A 30 -1.66 11.37 13.53
C SER A 30 -2.18 12.72 13.02
N SER A 31 -2.24 13.74 13.88
CA SER A 31 -2.63 15.10 13.48
C SER A 31 -1.46 15.94 12.97
N GLN A 32 -0.22 15.43 13.03
CA GLN A 32 0.98 16.17 12.64
C GLN A 32 1.34 15.92 11.16
N PRO A 33 1.77 16.95 10.42
CA PRO A 33 2.29 16.77 9.07
C PRO A 33 3.54 15.86 9.10
N GLY A 34 3.72 15.06 8.05
CA GLY A 34 4.80 14.08 7.95
C GLY A 34 4.53 12.76 8.67
N PHE A 35 3.41 12.61 9.39
CA PHE A 35 3.03 11.35 10.04
C PHE A 35 2.89 10.19 9.03
N ALA A 36 2.14 10.42 7.95
CA ALA A 36 1.90 9.39 6.94
C ALA A 36 3.18 8.98 6.18
N PRO A 37 4.02 9.92 5.69
CA PRO A 37 5.33 9.56 5.14
C PRO A 37 6.25 8.86 6.14
N ALA A 38 6.19 9.20 7.44
CA ALA A 38 6.99 8.53 8.46
C ALA A 38 6.59 7.04 8.64
N LEU A 39 5.29 6.73 8.58
CA LEU A 39 4.80 5.33 8.60
C LEU A 39 5.31 4.56 7.38
N LEU A 40 5.23 5.15 6.19
CA LEU A 40 5.71 4.52 4.96
C LEU A 40 7.23 4.32 4.98
N SER A 41 7.98 5.35 5.38
CA SER A 41 9.43 5.28 5.51
C SER A 41 9.87 4.18 6.46
N LEU A 42 9.16 4.01 7.59
CA LEU A 42 9.41 2.92 8.51
C LEU A 42 9.21 1.56 7.84
N ALA A 43 8.10 1.37 7.12
CA ALA A 43 7.82 0.11 6.44
C ALA A 43 8.86 -0.21 5.33
N LEU A 44 9.36 0.80 4.62
CA LEU A 44 10.33 0.63 3.53
C LEU A 44 11.76 0.41 4.02
N ASN A 45 12.15 1.07 5.13
CA ASN A 45 13.55 1.12 5.57
C ASN A 45 13.87 0.20 6.77
N SER A 46 12.86 -0.42 7.38
CA SER A 46 13.07 -1.30 8.54
C SER A 46 13.62 -2.68 8.12
N PRO A 47 14.61 -3.24 8.83
CA PRO A 47 15.14 -4.57 8.52
C PRO A 47 14.08 -5.65 8.78
N LEU A 48 13.70 -6.40 7.75
CA LEU A 48 12.61 -7.40 7.81
C LEU A 48 13.07 -8.80 8.27
N ASP A 49 14.18 -8.87 9.01
CA ASP A 49 14.83 -10.10 9.46
C ASP A 49 14.11 -10.76 10.65
N SER A 50 13.64 -9.97 11.62
CA SER A 50 12.95 -10.45 12.81
C SER A 50 11.42 -10.47 12.65
N ALA A 51 10.73 -11.32 13.42
CA ALA A 51 9.26 -11.33 13.42
C ALA A 51 8.67 -10.01 13.95
N SER A 52 9.32 -9.40 14.95
CA SER A 52 8.91 -8.13 15.53
C SER A 52 9.04 -6.97 14.55
N SER A 53 10.14 -6.90 13.78
CA SER A 53 10.34 -5.84 12.79
C SER A 53 9.39 -5.97 11.60
N ARG A 54 9.11 -7.20 11.14
CA ARG A 54 8.03 -7.46 10.16
C ARG A 54 6.66 -7.04 10.69
N GLY A 55 6.36 -7.39 11.94
CA GLY A 55 5.10 -6.99 12.58
C GLY A 55 4.96 -5.47 12.68
N ALA A 56 6.03 -4.75 13.03
CA ALA A 56 6.04 -3.29 13.07
C ALA A 56 5.83 -2.67 11.68
N ALA A 57 6.51 -3.17 10.64
CA ALA A 57 6.33 -2.70 9.27
C ALA A 57 4.90 -2.93 8.75
N GLN A 58 4.34 -4.12 9.01
CA GLN A 58 2.94 -4.43 8.66
C GLN A 58 1.96 -3.52 9.40
N LEU A 59 2.15 -3.32 10.71
CA LEU A 59 1.31 -2.42 11.51
C LEU A 59 1.40 -0.97 11.00
N ALA A 60 2.59 -0.50 10.63
CA ALA A 60 2.76 0.84 10.07
C ALA A 60 1.93 1.04 8.80
N LEU A 61 1.91 0.04 7.90
CA LEU A 61 1.11 0.08 6.68
C LEU A 61 -0.39 -0.01 6.97
N VAL A 62 -0.81 -0.81 7.96
CA VAL A 62 -2.23 -0.85 8.38
C VAL A 62 -2.68 0.51 8.92
N LEU A 63 -1.86 1.16 9.73
CA LEU A 63 -2.15 2.51 10.24
C LEU A 63 -2.13 3.55 9.12
N LEU A 64 -1.18 3.45 8.19
CA LEU A 64 -1.08 4.34 7.04
C LEU A 64 -2.34 4.26 6.19
N ARG A 65 -2.80 3.04 5.86
CA ARG A 65 -4.05 2.84 5.12
C ARG A 65 -5.22 3.51 5.83
N ARG A 66 -5.41 3.26 7.13
CA ARG A 66 -6.50 3.87 7.91
C ARG A 66 -6.42 5.40 7.87
N HIS A 67 -5.21 5.94 7.97
CA HIS A 67 -4.98 7.37 7.91
C HIS A 67 -5.33 7.94 6.53
N ILE A 68 -4.93 7.28 5.43
CA ILE A 68 -5.33 7.64 4.05
C ILE A 68 -6.86 7.62 3.93
N GLU A 69 -7.52 6.53 4.32
CA GLU A 69 -8.97 6.40 4.19
C GLU A 69 -9.76 7.46 4.97
N THR A 70 -9.17 8.02 6.03
CA THR A 70 -9.82 9.02 6.89
C THR A 70 -9.46 10.46 6.48
N HIS A 71 -8.25 10.70 5.98
CA HIS A 71 -7.68 12.04 5.85
C HIS A 71 -7.23 12.41 4.42
N TRP A 72 -7.34 11.52 3.44
CA TRP A 72 -6.85 11.78 2.08
C TRP A 72 -7.65 12.83 1.32
N CYS A 73 -8.97 12.83 1.48
CA CYS A 73 -9.87 13.80 0.88
C CYS A 73 -10.94 14.17 1.92
N PRO A 74 -11.24 15.46 2.14
CA PRO A 74 -12.29 15.87 3.06
C PRO A 74 -13.64 15.45 2.49
N TYR A 75 -14.25 14.42 3.08
CA TYR A 75 -15.56 13.92 2.65
C TYR A 75 -16.72 14.83 3.10
N ASP A 76 -16.49 15.66 4.13
CA ASP A 76 -17.47 16.58 4.70
C ASP A 76 -16.85 17.99 4.84
N GLU A 77 -17.32 18.94 4.02
CA GLU A 77 -17.01 20.38 4.14
C GLU A 77 -17.43 20.94 5.51
N ASP A 78 -18.39 20.28 6.20
CA ASP A 78 -18.88 20.66 7.53
C ASP A 78 -18.01 20.11 8.70
N SER A 79 -17.06 19.22 8.42
CA SER A 79 -16.15 18.67 9.43
C SER A 79 -14.90 19.54 9.56
N SER A 80 -15.06 20.72 10.17
CA SER A 80 -13.96 21.67 10.46
C SER A 80 -12.81 21.11 11.33
N GLU A 81 -12.86 19.83 11.70
CA GLU A 81 -11.88 19.13 12.55
C GLU A 81 -11.09 18.03 11.80
N ALA A 82 -11.43 17.69 10.55
CA ALA A 82 -10.70 16.67 9.80
C ALA A 82 -9.38 17.26 9.26
N VAL A 83 -8.26 16.96 9.92
CA VAL A 83 -6.92 17.31 9.41
C VAL A 83 -6.67 16.52 8.13
N GLU A 84 -6.71 17.20 6.97
CA GLU A 84 -6.36 16.61 5.69
C GLU A 84 -4.85 16.32 5.60
N VAL A 85 -4.48 15.25 4.90
CA VAL A 85 -3.08 14.98 4.56
C VAL A 85 -2.54 16.14 3.70
N SER A 86 -1.42 16.73 4.11
CA SER A 86 -0.82 17.85 3.39
C SER A 86 -0.43 17.47 1.95
N ASP A 87 -0.47 18.42 1.02
CA ASP A 87 -0.09 18.17 -0.37
C ASP A 87 1.34 17.63 -0.50
N ALA A 88 2.27 18.12 0.31
CA ALA A 88 3.64 17.64 0.35
C ALA A 88 3.73 16.16 0.77
N ASP A 89 2.92 15.75 1.75
CA ASP A 89 2.83 14.36 2.18
C ASP A 89 2.16 13.50 1.11
N LYS A 90 1.09 13.98 0.45
CA LYS A 90 0.44 13.29 -0.67
C LYS A 90 1.42 13.03 -1.81
N THR A 91 2.19 14.04 -2.24
CA THR A 91 3.22 13.90 -3.26
C THR A 91 4.27 12.88 -2.86
N THR A 92 4.76 12.94 -1.62
CA THR A 92 5.74 11.98 -1.09
C THR A 92 5.20 10.55 -1.10
N LEU A 93 3.95 10.38 -0.68
CA LEU A 93 3.29 9.08 -0.64
C LEU A 93 3.09 8.51 -2.05
N ARG A 94 2.60 9.29 -3.03
CA ARG A 94 2.48 8.84 -4.43
C ARG A 94 3.83 8.41 -5.02
N TRP A 95 4.92 9.10 -4.67
CA TRP A 95 6.25 8.75 -5.15
C TRP A 95 6.79 7.46 -4.52
N GLU A 96 6.64 7.32 -3.20
CA GLU A 96 7.31 6.25 -2.44
C GLU A 96 6.48 4.97 -2.30
N LEU A 97 5.14 5.05 -2.24
CA LEU A 97 4.27 3.90 -1.98
C LEU A 97 4.51 2.71 -2.93
N PRO A 98 4.63 2.92 -4.26
CA PRO A 98 4.81 1.82 -5.20
C PRO A 98 6.00 0.92 -4.88
N ARG A 99 7.04 1.44 -4.22
CA ARG A 99 8.22 0.66 -3.81
C ARG A 99 7.87 -0.49 -2.88
N VAL A 100 6.82 -0.34 -2.06
CA VAL A 100 6.39 -1.36 -1.09
C VAL A 100 5.88 -2.64 -1.79
N LEU A 101 5.40 -2.52 -3.03
CA LEU A 101 4.94 -3.65 -3.85
C LEU A 101 6.06 -4.64 -4.13
N GLY A 102 7.32 -4.17 -4.12
CA GLY A 102 8.51 -5.00 -4.28
C GLY A 102 9.01 -5.69 -3.01
N SER A 103 8.35 -5.52 -1.86
CA SER A 103 8.80 -6.12 -0.60
C SER A 103 8.92 -7.64 -0.71
N ALA A 104 10.05 -8.19 -0.25
CA ALA A 104 10.27 -9.64 -0.17
C ALA A 104 9.32 -10.30 0.85
N ASP A 105 8.99 -9.61 1.94
CA ASP A 105 8.00 -10.09 2.90
C ASP A 105 6.58 -9.96 2.34
N ALA A 106 5.87 -11.09 2.27
CA ALA A 106 4.53 -11.14 1.71
C ALA A 106 3.49 -10.38 2.54
N GLY A 107 3.63 -10.35 3.87
CA GLY A 107 2.69 -9.63 4.72
C GLY A 107 2.84 -8.12 4.58
N VAL A 108 4.09 -7.60 4.55
CA VAL A 108 4.38 -6.18 4.27
C VAL A 108 3.87 -5.81 2.88
N ARG A 109 4.17 -6.63 1.86
CA ARG A 109 3.69 -6.39 0.50
C ARG A 109 2.17 -6.33 0.43
N ASN A 110 1.46 -7.28 1.07
CA ASN A 110 -0.01 -7.30 1.07
C ASN A 110 -0.60 -6.08 1.80
N ALA A 111 -0.05 -5.69 2.95
CA ALA A 111 -0.51 -4.48 3.64
C ALA A 111 -0.29 -3.21 2.79
N GLY A 112 0.84 -3.14 2.10
CA GLY A 112 1.19 -2.02 1.23
C GLY A 112 0.33 -1.92 -0.03
N VAL A 113 -0.03 -3.06 -0.63
CA VAL A 113 -0.97 -3.13 -1.76
C VAL A 113 -2.30 -2.42 -1.43
N HIS A 114 -2.84 -2.63 -0.23
CA HIS A 114 -4.07 -1.95 0.20
C HIS A 114 -3.88 -0.44 0.45
N CYS A 115 -2.67 0.01 0.80
CA CYS A 115 -2.37 1.44 0.88
C CYS A 115 -2.38 2.08 -0.51
N VAL A 116 -1.76 1.43 -1.50
CA VAL A 116 -1.76 1.92 -2.89
C VAL A 116 -3.18 2.03 -3.42
N ALA A 117 -3.99 0.98 -3.26
CA ALA A 117 -5.38 0.97 -3.69
C ALA A 117 -6.22 2.06 -3.00
N ALA A 118 -5.98 2.33 -1.71
CA ALA A 118 -6.69 3.37 -0.97
C ALA A 118 -6.41 4.78 -1.53
N VAL A 119 -5.19 5.07 -1.96
CA VAL A 119 -4.85 6.33 -2.63
C VAL A 119 -5.38 6.34 -4.07
N ALA A 120 -5.20 5.24 -4.80
CA ALA A 120 -5.61 5.13 -6.21
C ALA A 120 -7.11 5.41 -6.41
N LYS A 121 -7.95 4.99 -5.45
CA LYS A 121 -9.39 5.29 -5.45
C LYS A 121 -9.71 6.78 -5.62
N TRP A 122 -8.85 7.65 -5.10
CA TRP A 122 -9.05 9.10 -5.12
C TRP A 122 -8.32 9.79 -6.25
N ASP A 123 -7.09 9.32 -6.51
CA ASP A 123 -6.14 10.06 -7.31
C ASP A 123 -5.91 9.46 -8.70
N CYS A 124 -6.32 8.21 -8.94
CA CYS A 124 -6.13 7.57 -10.23
C CYS A 124 -7.37 7.79 -11.13
N PRO A 125 -7.20 8.19 -12.40
CA PRO A 125 -5.93 8.49 -13.08
C PRO A 125 -5.46 9.95 -12.97
N ASP A 126 -6.30 10.89 -12.54
CA ASP A 126 -6.07 12.32 -12.75
C ASP A 126 -4.89 12.92 -11.95
N GLN A 127 -4.78 12.58 -10.66
CA GLN A 127 -3.76 13.10 -9.73
C GLN A 127 -2.56 12.18 -9.57
N TRP A 128 -2.64 10.94 -10.08
CA TRP A 128 -1.57 9.95 -10.06
C TRP A 128 -1.50 9.14 -11.36
N PRO A 129 -1.27 9.79 -12.51
CA PRO A 129 -1.32 9.16 -13.83
C PRO A 129 -0.21 8.12 -14.06
N GLU A 130 0.89 8.19 -13.32
CA GLU A 130 2.01 7.27 -13.45
C GLU A 130 1.76 5.89 -12.82
N LEU A 131 0.74 5.76 -11.96
CA LEU A 131 0.49 4.54 -11.21
C LEU A 131 0.22 3.35 -12.14
N LEU A 132 -0.77 3.49 -13.03
CA LEU A 132 -1.17 2.42 -13.95
C LEU A 132 -0.01 1.98 -14.85
N PRO A 133 0.64 2.86 -15.63
CA PRO A 133 1.83 2.51 -16.42
C PRO A 133 2.92 1.80 -15.60
N GLY A 134 3.18 2.26 -14.36
CA GLY A 134 4.17 1.65 -13.47
C GLY A 134 3.79 0.23 -13.02
N LEU A 135 2.52 -0.01 -12.71
CA LEU A 135 2.01 -1.36 -12.39
C LEU A 135 2.16 -2.29 -13.58
N PHE A 136 1.82 -1.83 -14.79
CA PHE A 136 1.93 -2.65 -15.99
C PHE A 136 3.36 -2.97 -16.37
N GLN A 137 4.26 -1.98 -16.29
CA GLN A 137 5.70 -2.21 -16.48
C GLN A 137 6.23 -3.24 -15.46
N SER A 138 5.79 -3.14 -14.21
CA SER A 138 6.16 -4.09 -13.16
C SER A 138 5.72 -5.52 -13.48
N ILE A 139 4.48 -5.68 -13.96
CA ILE A 139 3.92 -6.98 -14.38
C ILE A 139 4.66 -7.54 -15.60
N ALA A 140 4.99 -6.70 -16.57
CA ALA A 140 5.68 -7.10 -17.80
C ALA A 140 7.16 -7.48 -17.56
N SER A 141 7.83 -6.82 -16.60
CA SER A 141 9.28 -6.94 -16.35
C SER A 141 9.73 -8.31 -15.84
N GLY A 142 8.85 -9.15 -15.28
CA GLY A 142 9.25 -10.48 -14.87
C GLY A 142 8.17 -11.28 -14.14
N SER A 143 7.85 -12.46 -14.68
CA SER A 143 6.98 -13.43 -14.04
C SER A 143 7.58 -13.94 -12.72
N GLY A 144 6.88 -13.74 -11.60
CA GLY A 144 7.23 -14.31 -10.30
C GLY A 144 8.10 -13.42 -9.40
N SER A 145 8.51 -12.23 -9.85
CA SER A 145 9.17 -11.27 -8.96
C SER A 145 8.20 -10.75 -7.89
N ALA A 146 8.70 -10.40 -6.69
CA ALA A 146 7.86 -9.84 -5.63
C ALA A 146 7.09 -8.59 -6.11
N LEU A 147 7.76 -7.75 -6.91
CA LEU A 147 7.19 -6.54 -7.50
C LEU A 147 6.05 -6.87 -8.48
N ALA A 148 6.23 -7.82 -9.40
CA ALA A 148 5.17 -8.23 -10.32
C ALA A 148 3.95 -8.82 -9.58
N LEU A 149 4.19 -9.63 -8.55
CA LEU A 149 3.12 -10.18 -7.72
C LEU A 149 2.37 -9.09 -6.95
N GLY A 150 3.09 -8.12 -6.39
CA GLY A 150 2.50 -6.95 -5.73
C GLY A 150 1.71 -6.10 -6.71
N ALA A 151 2.21 -5.89 -7.92
CA ALA A 151 1.55 -5.10 -8.95
C ALA A 151 0.25 -5.75 -9.44
N VAL A 152 0.25 -7.07 -9.72
CA VAL A 152 -0.98 -7.81 -10.06
C VAL A 152 -2.00 -7.73 -8.93
N HIS A 153 -1.56 -7.94 -7.68
CA HIS A 153 -2.46 -7.82 -6.54
C HIS A 153 -3.09 -6.43 -6.48
N CYS A 154 -2.25 -5.40 -6.57
CA CYS A 154 -2.67 -4.01 -6.49
C CYS A 154 -3.71 -3.67 -7.56
N LEU A 155 -3.40 -3.99 -8.82
CA LEU A 155 -4.33 -3.78 -9.92
C LEU A 155 -5.66 -4.51 -9.69
N SER A 156 -5.64 -5.76 -9.20
CA SER A 156 -6.87 -6.52 -8.95
C SER A 156 -7.80 -5.91 -7.89
N LEU A 157 -7.31 -4.99 -7.05
CA LEU A 157 -8.12 -4.35 -6.02
C LEU A 157 -9.02 -3.24 -6.56
N PHE A 158 -8.65 -2.59 -7.66
CA PHE A 158 -9.37 -1.44 -8.21
C PHE A 158 -9.57 -1.51 -9.73
N ALA A 159 -9.21 -2.61 -10.39
CA ALA A 159 -9.43 -2.79 -11.83
C ALA A 159 -10.89 -2.60 -12.26
N ASN A 160 -11.85 -2.96 -11.41
CA ASN A 160 -13.28 -2.76 -11.69
C ASN A 160 -13.72 -1.29 -11.72
N ASP A 161 -12.92 -0.40 -11.13
CA ASP A 161 -13.22 1.03 -11.06
C ASP A 161 -12.55 1.80 -12.22
N LEU A 162 -11.72 1.12 -13.03
CA LEU A 162 -11.05 1.70 -14.20
C LEU A 162 -12.00 1.78 -15.39
N SER A 163 -11.83 2.80 -16.23
CA SER A 163 -12.60 2.91 -17.46
C SER A 163 -12.11 1.90 -18.52
N ALA A 164 -12.96 1.63 -19.51
CA ALA A 164 -12.57 0.78 -20.64
C ALA A 164 -11.37 1.37 -21.41
N GLU A 165 -11.25 2.70 -21.46
CA GLU A 165 -10.14 3.39 -22.13
C GLU A 165 -8.82 3.13 -21.39
N ASP A 166 -8.81 3.24 -20.06
CA ASP A 166 -7.65 2.95 -19.21
C ASP A 166 -7.15 1.50 -19.35
N MET A 167 -8.06 0.57 -19.63
CA MET A 167 -7.76 -0.85 -19.83
C MET A 167 -7.40 -1.21 -21.29
N CYS A 168 -8.02 -0.56 -22.27
CA CYS A 168 -7.91 -0.91 -23.69
C CYS A 168 -6.54 -0.61 -24.27
N ASP A 169 -5.86 0.44 -23.82
CA ASP A 169 -4.53 0.83 -24.32
C ASP A 169 -3.46 -0.25 -24.06
N LEU A 170 -3.77 -1.26 -23.24
CA LEU A 170 -2.78 -2.18 -22.67
C LEU A 170 -3.20 -3.66 -22.68
N GLY A 171 -4.40 -3.96 -23.17
CA GLY A 171 -5.07 -5.27 -23.06
C GLY A 171 -4.26 -6.49 -23.54
N PRO A 172 -3.61 -6.51 -24.71
CA PRO A 172 -2.94 -7.71 -25.22
C PRO A 172 -1.69 -8.09 -24.43
N GLU A 173 -0.87 -7.09 -24.07
CA GLU A 173 0.40 -7.30 -23.36
C GLU A 173 0.17 -7.62 -21.88
N LEU A 174 -0.83 -6.99 -21.27
CA LEU A 174 -1.27 -7.30 -19.92
C LEU A 174 -1.76 -8.74 -19.82
N LEU A 175 -2.66 -9.15 -20.73
CA LEU A 175 -3.18 -10.52 -20.75
C LEU A 175 -2.06 -11.55 -20.94
N ALA A 176 -1.14 -11.33 -21.88
CA ALA A 176 0.01 -12.20 -22.09
C ALA A 176 0.91 -12.30 -20.85
N SER A 177 1.07 -11.21 -20.11
CA SER A 177 1.89 -11.18 -18.89
C SER A 177 1.19 -11.85 -17.69
N LEU A 178 -0.12 -11.66 -17.55
CA LEU A 178 -0.94 -12.37 -16.56
C LEU A 178 -0.96 -13.88 -16.82
N LEU A 179 -1.10 -14.31 -18.08
CA LEU A 179 -1.03 -15.72 -18.45
C LEU A 179 0.36 -16.30 -18.11
N ARG A 180 1.45 -15.61 -18.46
CA ARG A 180 2.81 -16.06 -18.10
C ARG A 180 3.00 -16.18 -16.59
N LEU A 181 2.46 -15.23 -15.82
CA LEU A 181 2.46 -15.31 -14.36
C LEU A 181 1.74 -16.57 -13.91
N VAL A 182 0.48 -16.78 -14.29
CA VAL A 182 -0.35 -17.92 -13.89
C VAL A 182 0.32 -19.27 -14.15
N HIS A 183 0.95 -19.44 -15.32
CA HIS A 183 1.64 -20.69 -15.66
C HIS A 183 2.93 -20.94 -14.85
N GLY A 184 3.53 -19.90 -14.26
CA GLY A 184 4.73 -19.99 -13.43
C GLY A 184 4.45 -20.08 -11.92
N LEU A 185 3.18 -20.00 -11.49
CA LEU A 185 2.83 -19.95 -10.06
C LEU A 185 2.91 -21.33 -9.39
N ALA A 186 3.47 -21.35 -8.18
CA ALA A 186 3.39 -22.51 -7.29
C ALA A 186 1.97 -22.64 -6.68
N PRO A 187 1.55 -23.81 -6.16
CA PRO A 187 0.21 -24.04 -5.61
C PRO A 187 -0.20 -23.05 -4.49
N ARG A 188 0.76 -22.46 -3.77
CA ARG A 188 0.54 -21.46 -2.71
C ARG A 188 0.08 -20.09 -3.24
N GLN A 189 0.07 -19.89 -4.55
CA GLN A 189 -0.30 -18.64 -5.23
C GLN A 189 -1.63 -18.77 -5.97
N ALA A 190 -2.48 -19.76 -5.66
CA ALA A 190 -3.78 -19.97 -6.32
C ALA A 190 -4.69 -18.73 -6.32
N TRP A 191 -4.57 -17.86 -5.30
CA TRP A 191 -5.32 -16.59 -5.25
C TRP A 191 -4.95 -15.61 -6.37
N LEU A 192 -3.72 -15.65 -6.90
CA LEU A 192 -3.30 -14.81 -8.03
C LEU A 192 -3.98 -15.21 -9.34
N VAL A 193 -4.39 -16.47 -9.47
CA VAL A 193 -5.19 -16.92 -10.62
C VAL A 193 -6.57 -16.25 -10.57
N ALA A 194 -7.20 -16.21 -9.40
CA ALA A 194 -8.46 -15.49 -9.21
C ALA A 194 -8.28 -13.96 -9.39
N ALA A 195 -7.17 -13.39 -8.93
CA ALA A 195 -6.86 -11.97 -9.13
C ALA A 195 -6.66 -11.63 -10.62
N ALA A 196 -5.87 -12.43 -11.34
CA ALA A 196 -5.63 -12.26 -12.77
C ALA A 196 -6.93 -12.42 -13.58
N MET A 197 -7.79 -13.39 -13.24
CA MET A 197 -9.11 -13.55 -13.89
C MET A 197 -10.09 -12.40 -13.61
N ARG A 198 -9.88 -11.58 -12.58
CA ARG A 198 -10.70 -10.39 -12.34
C ARG A 198 -10.23 -9.19 -13.17
N ILE A 199 -8.99 -9.22 -13.63
CA ILE A 199 -8.39 -8.18 -14.47
C ILE A 199 -8.64 -8.47 -15.96
N ALA A 200 -8.61 -9.75 -16.36
CA ALA A 200 -8.85 -10.23 -17.72
C ALA A 200 -10.35 -10.30 -18.04
#